data_AF-M5U1M3-F1
#
_entry.id   AF-M5U1M3-F1
#
_cell.length_a   1.000
_cell.length_b   1.000
_cell.length_c   1.000
_cell.angle_alpha   90.00
_cell.angle_beta   90.00
_cell.angle_gamma   90.00
#
_symmetry.space_group_name_H-M   'P 1'
#
loop_
_entity.id
_entity.type
_entity.pdbx_description
1 polymer ?
#
loop_
_entity_poly.entity_id
_entity_poly.type
_entity_poly.pdbx_seq_one_letter_code
_entity_poly.pdbx_strand_id
1 'polypeptide(L)'
;MSNESPTPPRSHPSSMQPIVRSRVLPRVSFRAMMIGTVVAAVIAAISRAAGDGATFAKAVMVAIVMTAFFFLLAAVAFLMSWATAKLVIGDVDNAREGNPFAKDQLPPQLLKPREPEQ
;
A
#
# COMPACT_ATOMS: atom_id res chain seq x y z
N MET A 1 67.48 -14.46 -4.77
CA MET A 1 66.13 -15.04 -4.90
C MET A 1 65.14 -13.92 -4.63
N SER A 2 64.54 -13.39 -5.68
CA SER A 2 63.66 -12.23 -5.66
C SER A 2 62.23 -12.72 -5.40
N ASN A 3 61.66 -12.41 -4.24
CA ASN A 3 60.28 -12.79 -3.93
C ASN A 3 59.32 -11.82 -4.63
N GLU A 4 58.63 -12.31 -5.67
CA GLU A 4 57.53 -11.60 -6.33
C GLU A 4 56.32 -11.60 -5.40
N SER A 5 55.93 -10.43 -4.91
CA SER A 5 54.70 -10.21 -4.16
C SER A 5 53.48 -10.30 -5.09
N PRO A 6 52.41 -11.05 -4.74
CA PRO A 6 51.24 -11.21 -5.60
C PRO A 6 50.45 -9.90 -5.67
N THR A 7 50.20 -9.41 -6.88
CA THR A 7 49.37 -8.23 -7.13
C THR A 7 47.88 -8.57 -6.89
N PRO A 8 47.11 -7.73 -6.19
CA PRO A 8 45.69 -7.98 -5.96
C PRO A 8 44.89 -7.86 -7.27
N PRO A 9 43.80 -8.63 -7.45
CA PRO A 9 43.01 -8.60 -8.67
C PRO A 9 42.39 -7.23 -8.89
N ARG A 10 42.55 -6.69 -10.11
CA ARG A 10 41.95 -5.40 -10.53
C ARG A 10 40.42 -5.52 -10.49
N SER A 11 39.77 -4.73 -9.66
CA SER A 11 38.33 -4.55 -9.69
C SER A 11 37.94 -3.77 -10.95
N HIS A 12 37.26 -4.42 -11.88
CA HIS A 12 36.64 -3.72 -13.01
C HIS A 12 35.48 -2.87 -12.48
N PRO A 13 35.43 -1.55 -12.74
CA PRO A 13 34.23 -0.78 -12.45
C PRO A 13 33.10 -1.31 -13.33
N SER A 14 32.07 -1.90 -12.70
CA SER A 14 30.85 -2.30 -13.38
C SER A 14 30.24 -1.05 -14.02
N SER A 15 30.26 -0.98 -15.35
CA SER A 15 29.63 0.07 -16.14
C SER A 15 28.11 -0.09 -16.12
N MET A 16 27.49 0.01 -14.93
CA MET A 16 26.06 0.29 -14.81
C MET A 16 25.82 1.72 -15.28
N GLN A 17 25.67 1.90 -16.59
CA GLN A 17 25.08 3.12 -17.11
C GLN A 17 23.63 3.21 -16.59
N PRO A 18 23.24 4.27 -15.88
CA PRO A 18 21.87 4.45 -15.46
C PRO A 18 21.01 4.51 -16.72
N ILE A 19 19.93 3.71 -16.76
CA ILE A 19 18.92 3.81 -17.81
C ILE A 19 18.27 5.19 -17.67
N VAL A 20 18.80 6.17 -18.40
CA VAL A 20 18.22 7.50 -18.50
C VAL A 20 16.91 7.32 -19.27
N ARG A 21 15.80 7.18 -18.53
CA ARG A 21 14.47 7.13 -19.14
C ARG A 21 14.23 8.46 -19.86
N SER A 22 14.37 8.45 -21.18
CA SER A 22 13.99 9.55 -22.06
C SER A 22 12.66 10.15 -21.60
N ARG A 23 12.67 11.47 -21.37
CA ARG A 23 11.50 12.28 -21.00
C ARG A 23 10.90 12.99 -22.22
N VAL A 24 11.38 12.67 -23.43
CA VAL A 24 11.09 13.44 -24.65
C VAL A 24 9.88 12.88 -25.43
N LEU A 25 9.38 11.69 -25.07
CA LEU A 25 8.19 11.11 -25.67
C LEU A 25 6.96 11.32 -24.75
N PRO A 26 5.82 11.83 -25.28
CA PRO A 26 4.57 11.96 -24.53
C PRO A 26 4.19 10.63 -23.89
N ARG A 27 4.23 10.56 -22.55
CA ARG A 27 3.91 9.34 -21.79
C ARG A 27 2.40 9.20 -21.62
N VAL A 28 1.65 9.20 -22.72
CA VAL A 28 0.25 8.74 -22.67
C VAL A 28 0.32 7.23 -22.51
N SER A 29 0.38 6.77 -21.27
CA SER A 29 0.41 5.34 -20.97
C SER A 29 -0.83 4.67 -21.53
N PHE A 30 -0.72 3.42 -21.97
CA PHE A 30 -1.88 2.61 -22.39
C PHE A 30 -2.99 2.62 -21.34
N ARG A 31 -2.62 2.68 -20.05
CA ARG A 31 -3.55 2.85 -18.92
C ARG A 31 -4.32 4.17 -18.98
N ALA A 32 -3.67 5.28 -19.31
CA ALA A 32 -4.32 6.58 -19.44
C ALA A 32 -5.32 6.60 -20.62
N MET A 33 -4.95 5.99 -21.75
CA MET A 33 -5.86 5.77 -22.88
C MET A 33 -7.08 4.94 -22.46
N MET A 34 -6.86 3.81 -21.78
CA MET A 34 -7.94 2.94 -21.30
C MET A 34 -8.88 3.66 -20.34
N ILE A 35 -8.34 4.44 -19.38
CA ILE A 35 -9.14 5.24 -18.46
C ILE A 35 -9.96 6.27 -19.24
N GLY A 36 -9.35 6.98 -20.20
CA GLY A 36 -10.06 7.94 -21.04
C GLY A 36 -11.21 7.31 -21.82
N THR A 37 -11.00 6.13 -22.41
CA THR A 37 -12.03 5.39 -23.15
C THR A 37 -13.17 4.95 -22.25
N VAL A 38 -12.88 4.45 -21.04
CA VAL A 38 -13.91 4.04 -20.08
C VAL A 38 -14.76 5.24 -19.65
N VAL A 39 -14.13 6.37 -19.33
CA VAL A 39 -14.84 7.59 -18.94
C VAL A 39 -15.74 8.08 -20.09
N ALA A 40 -15.20 8.13 -21.32
CA ALA A 40 -15.99 8.51 -22.49
C ALA A 40 -17.16 7.55 -22.75
N ALA A 41 -16.95 6.24 -22.59
CA ALA A 41 -18.01 5.23 -22.74
C ALA A 41 -19.11 5.39 -21.70
N VAL A 42 -18.76 5.68 -20.44
CA VAL A 42 -19.74 5.95 -19.37
C VAL A 42 -20.56 7.20 -19.69
N ILE A 43 -19.91 8.30 -20.09
CA ILE A 43 -20.60 9.54 -20.47
C ILE A 43 -21.52 9.31 -21.67
N ALA A 44 -21.07 8.57 -22.68
CA ALA A 44 -21.87 8.23 -23.85
C ALA A 44 -23.07 7.33 -23.49
N ALA A 45 -22.88 6.35 -22.60
CA ALA A 45 -23.95 5.49 -22.10
C ALA A 45 -25.01 6.30 -21.34
N ILE A 46 -24.58 7.21 -20.45
CA ILE A 46 -25.48 8.13 -19.72
C ILE A 46 -26.25 9.02 -20.69
N SER A 47 -25.56 9.61 -21.68
CA SER A 47 -26.17 10.51 -22.66
C SER A 47 -27.19 9.80 -23.54
N ARG A 48 -26.86 8.59 -24.01
CA ARG A 48 -27.78 7.76 -24.80
C ARG A 48 -29.02 7.39 -24.00
N ALA A 49 -28.83 7.08 -22.73
CA ALA A 49 -29.90 6.55 -21.91
C ALA A 49 -30.72 7.65 -21.19
N ALA A 50 -30.23 8.89 -21.19
CA ALA A 50 -31.06 10.08 -21.00
C ALA A 50 -32.08 10.26 -22.16
N GLY A 51 -31.78 9.75 -23.35
CA GLY A 51 -32.73 9.68 -24.47
C GLY A 51 -33.88 8.67 -24.26
N ASP A 52 -33.65 7.62 -23.46
CA ASP A 52 -34.62 6.58 -23.05
C ASP A 52 -35.23 6.87 -21.65
N GLY A 53 -35.21 8.15 -21.25
CA GLY A 53 -34.96 8.67 -19.90
C GLY A 53 -35.75 8.16 -18.69
N ALA A 54 -36.80 7.36 -18.85
CA ALA A 54 -37.57 6.84 -17.70
C ALA A 54 -37.02 5.52 -17.14
N THR A 55 -36.57 4.59 -18.00
CA THR A 55 -36.19 3.24 -17.56
C THR A 55 -34.74 3.18 -17.11
N PHE A 56 -33.84 3.84 -17.84
CA PHE A 56 -32.43 3.87 -17.49
C PHE A 56 -32.16 4.68 -16.22
N ALA A 57 -32.80 5.84 -16.06
CA ALA A 57 -32.65 6.65 -14.86
C ALA A 57 -33.04 5.86 -13.59
N LYS A 58 -34.11 5.04 -13.67
CA LYS A 58 -34.50 4.14 -12.58
C LYS A 58 -33.45 3.07 -12.31
N ALA A 59 -32.91 2.41 -13.34
CA ALA A 59 -31.87 1.40 -13.18
C ALA A 59 -30.59 1.96 -12.55
N VAL A 60 -30.15 3.15 -12.98
CA VAL A 60 -28.98 3.83 -12.42
C VAL A 60 -29.24 4.26 -10.97
N MET A 61 -30.40 4.82 -10.66
CA MET A 61 -30.77 5.17 -9.29
C MET A 61 -30.76 3.96 -8.37
N VAL A 62 -31.34 2.82 -8.81
CA VAL A 62 -31.31 1.57 -8.04
C VAL A 62 -29.88 1.08 -7.83
N ALA A 63 -29.02 1.12 -8.86
CA ALA A 63 -27.64 0.70 -8.73
C ALA A 63 -26.84 1.57 -7.73
N ILE A 64 -27.02 2.89 -7.78
CA ILE A 64 -26.37 3.84 -6.87
C ILE A 64 -26.86 3.60 -5.44
N VAL A 65 -28.18 3.50 -5.24
CA VAL A 65 -28.78 3.28 -3.92
C VAL A 65 -28.34 1.94 -3.33
N MET A 66 -28.34 0.87 -4.12
CA MET A 66 -27.91 -0.46 -3.66
C MET A 66 -26.42 -0.46 -3.28
N THR A 67 -25.58 0.21 -4.09
CA THR A 67 -24.15 0.36 -3.80
C THR A 67 -23.94 1.14 -2.51
N ALA A 68 -24.60 2.29 -2.37
CA ALA A 68 -24.51 3.11 -1.16
C ALA A 68 -25.00 2.36 0.08
N PHE A 69 -26.10 1.60 -0.04
CA PHE A 69 -26.64 0.78 1.04
C PHE A 69 -25.66 -0.33 1.47
N PHE A 70 -25.00 -0.99 0.53
CA PHE A 70 -23.97 -1.97 0.85
C PHE A 70 -22.82 -1.35 1.65
N PHE A 71 -22.29 -0.21 1.22
CA PHE A 71 -21.24 0.51 1.95
C PHE A 71 -21.71 0.99 3.33
N LEU A 72 -22.98 1.41 3.44
CA LEU A 72 -23.58 1.78 4.73
C LEU A 72 -23.60 0.59 5.69
N LEU A 73 -24.04 -0.59 5.25
CA LEU A 73 -24.03 -1.81 6.06
C LEU A 73 -22.63 -2.22 6.47
N ALA A 74 -21.66 -2.15 5.55
CA ALA A 74 -20.26 -2.42 5.84
C ALA A 74 -19.70 -1.44 6.88
N ALA A 75 -20.02 -0.15 6.76
CA ALA A 75 -19.62 0.87 7.72
C ALA A 75 -20.22 0.64 9.11
N VAL A 76 -21.50 0.24 9.19
CA VAL A 76 -22.15 -0.11 10.46
C VAL A 76 -21.49 -1.34 11.09
N ALA A 77 -21.23 -2.38 10.31
CA ALA A 77 -20.53 -3.58 10.80
C ALA A 77 -19.12 -3.24 11.30
N PHE A 78 -18.39 -2.38 10.58
CA PHE A 78 -17.09 -1.88 10.99
C PHE A 78 -17.18 -1.08 12.30
N LEU A 79 -18.13 -0.15 12.42
CA LEU A 79 -18.32 0.65 13.63
C LEU A 79 -18.67 -0.23 14.84
N MET A 80 -19.51 -1.25 14.65
CA MET A 80 -19.83 -2.24 15.68
C MET A 80 -18.60 -3.02 16.12
N SER A 81 -17.79 -3.49 15.16
CA SER A 81 -16.53 -4.18 15.46
C SER A 81 -15.53 -3.25 16.17
N TRP A 82 -15.44 -1.99 15.75
CA TRP A 82 -14.54 -1.00 16.34
C TRP A 82 -14.96 -0.62 17.76
N ALA A 83 -16.25 -0.40 17.99
CA ALA A 83 -16.79 -0.15 19.32
C ALA A 83 -16.54 -1.35 20.25
N THR A 84 -16.76 -2.57 19.75
CA THR A 84 -16.46 -3.80 20.50
C THR A 84 -14.98 -3.89 20.81
N ALA A 85 -14.09 -3.62 19.84
CA ALA A 85 -12.66 -3.57 20.08
C ALA A 85 -12.31 -2.54 21.16
N LYS A 86 -12.87 -1.33 21.13
CA LYS A 86 -12.62 -0.29 22.13
C LYS A 86 -13.16 -0.63 23.53
N LEU A 87 -14.24 -1.40 23.62
CA LEU A 87 -14.88 -1.76 24.89
C LEU A 87 -14.32 -3.05 25.51
N VAL A 88 -13.96 -4.03 24.69
CA VAL A 88 -13.49 -5.36 25.13
C VAL A 88 -11.97 -5.42 25.21
N ILE A 89 -11.29 -4.84 24.22
CA ILE A 89 -9.84 -4.67 24.23
C ILE A 89 -9.63 -3.31 24.89
N GLY A 90 -9.54 -3.32 26.22
CA GLY A 90 -9.13 -2.14 26.99
C GLY A 90 -7.75 -1.63 26.53
N ASP A 91 -7.19 -0.64 27.25
CA ASP A 91 -5.79 -0.27 27.07
C ASP A 91 -4.98 -1.56 27.15
N VAL A 92 -4.39 -2.00 26.03
CA VAL A 92 -3.69 -3.28 25.97
C VAL A 92 -2.55 -3.11 26.95
N ASP A 93 -2.71 -3.73 28.12
CA ASP A 93 -1.85 -3.51 29.26
C ASP A 93 -0.48 -4.06 28.87
N ASN A 94 0.36 -3.19 28.32
CA ASN A 94 1.69 -3.55 27.84
C ASN A 94 2.58 -3.98 29.01
N ALA A 95 2.09 -3.84 30.25
CA ALA A 95 2.64 -4.37 31.49
C ALA A 95 2.32 -5.86 31.72
N ARG A 96 1.60 -6.54 30.82
CA ARG A 96 1.27 -7.96 30.97
C ARG A 96 2.55 -8.81 31.02
N GLU A 97 2.66 -9.60 32.07
CA GLU A 97 3.81 -10.47 32.37
C GLU A 97 4.12 -11.39 31.18
N GLY A 98 5.32 -11.25 30.61
CA GLY A 98 5.74 -11.94 29.38
C GLY A 98 5.76 -11.08 28.10
N ASN A 99 5.43 -9.79 28.16
CA ASN A 99 5.61 -8.88 27.02
C ASN A 99 7.10 -8.48 26.85
N PRO A 100 7.78 -8.90 25.75
CA PRO A 100 9.19 -8.56 25.51
C PRO A 100 9.42 -7.08 25.14
N PHE A 101 8.36 -6.28 25.04
CA PHE A 101 8.37 -4.85 24.77
C PHE A 101 7.63 -4.04 25.84
N ALA A 102 7.45 -4.60 27.05
CA ALA A 102 6.91 -3.84 28.17
C ALA A 102 7.77 -2.59 28.41
N LYS A 103 7.14 -1.43 28.62
CA LYS A 103 7.83 -0.13 28.78
C LYS A 103 8.91 -0.14 29.86
N ASP A 104 8.73 -0.98 30.88
CA ASP A 104 9.60 -1.07 32.05
C ASP A 104 10.56 -2.27 31.99
N GLN A 105 10.56 -3.05 30.90
CA GLN A 105 11.44 -4.20 30.73
C GLN A 105 12.36 -4.00 29.52
N LEU A 106 13.67 -3.96 29.78
CA LEU A 106 14.66 -4.01 28.70
C LEU A 106 14.52 -5.36 27.97
N PRO A 107 14.49 -5.37 26.63
CA PRO A 107 14.44 -6.61 25.88
C PRO A 107 15.64 -7.49 26.28
N PRO A 108 15.45 -8.81 26.41
CA PRO A 108 16.50 -9.71 26.84
C PRO A 108 17.73 -9.56 25.94
N GLN A 109 18.85 -9.14 26.53
CA GLN A 109 20.05 -8.84 25.79
C GLN A 109 20.69 -10.15 25.31
N LEU A 110 20.55 -10.46 24.01
CA LEU A 110 21.12 -11.67 23.40
C LEU A 110 22.66 -11.67 23.37
N LEU A 111 23.28 -10.51 23.60
CA LEU A 111 24.73 -10.32 23.53
C LEU A 111 25.25 -9.92 24.90
N LYS A 112 26.19 -10.69 25.45
CA LYS A 112 26.92 -10.29 26.66
C LYS A 112 27.68 -8.98 26.35
N PRO A 113 27.64 -7.95 27.22
CA PRO A 113 28.41 -6.73 27.02
C PRO A 113 29.88 -7.06 26.73
N ARG A 114 30.46 -6.45 25.69
CA ARG A 114 31.90 -6.59 25.42
C ARG A 114 32.67 -6.01 26.60
N GLU A 115 33.61 -6.78 27.12
CA GLU A 115 34.55 -6.28 28.12
C GLU A 115 35.32 -5.10 27.52
N PRO A 116 35.51 -3.99 28.25
CA PRO A 116 36.33 -2.90 27.76
C PRO A 116 37.77 -3.40 27.60
N GLU A 117 38.30 -3.28 26.39
CA GLU A 117 39.72 -3.50 26.12
C GLU A 117 40.52 -2.51 26.98
N GLN A 118 41.29 -3.04 27.95
CA GLN A 118 42.34 -2.30 28.65
C GLN A 118 43.62 -2.30 27.83
#